data_AF-A0A1I7VGS3-F1
#
_entry.id   AF-A0A1I7VGS3-F1
#
_cell.length_a   1.000
_cell.length_b   1.000
_cell.length_c   1.000
_cell.angle_alpha   90.00
_cell.angle_beta   90.00
_cell.angle_gamma   90.00
#
_symmetry.space_group_name_H-M   'P 1'
#
loop_
_entity.id
_entity.type
_entity.pdbx_description
1 polymer ?
#
loop_
_entity_poly.entity_id
_entity_poly.type
_entity_poly.pdbx_seq_one_letter_code
_entity_poly.pdbx_strand_id
1 'polypeptide(L)'
;MRHLTGNRCRCPIGRMGIMCRRPCQDIYKSCKRWKEENRCQWAKHILPFFEDNCAETCGLCQNNGKSLKIPLPPILEPISWIIGHWETETLSGDRFPVSFEQPYKEVLDISLTDVPMFDRPPVNVSIRAYTSDGAEYNEVGFMTGKPFREATGFQEYNKSIIRNDQVAIEMVSNTGTVTNLKIIFK
;
A
#
# COMPACT_ATOMS: atom_id res chain seq x y z
N MET A 1 2.03 -22.22 -9.89
CA MET A 1 1.36 -21.30 -8.95
C MET A 1 1.41 -19.89 -9.52
N ARG A 2 0.28 -19.17 -9.63
CA ARG A 2 0.29 -17.76 -10.06
C ARG A 2 0.82 -16.92 -8.90
N HIS A 3 1.98 -16.28 -9.08
CA HIS A 3 2.45 -15.26 -8.15
C HIS A 3 1.58 -14.01 -8.32
N LEU A 4 0.98 -13.55 -7.22
CA LEU A 4 -0.01 -12.46 -7.21
C LEU A 4 0.62 -11.06 -7.00
N THR A 5 1.96 -10.97 -6.92
CA THR A 5 2.71 -9.74 -6.66
C THR A 5 4.10 -9.79 -7.31
N GLY A 6 4.71 -8.62 -7.52
CA GLY A 6 6.14 -8.48 -7.86
C GLY A 6 6.49 -8.43 -9.36
N ASN A 7 7.77 -8.63 -9.68
CA ASN A 7 8.35 -8.46 -11.02
C ASN A 7 8.53 -9.79 -11.75
N ARG A 8 7.43 -10.54 -11.94
CA ARG A 8 7.48 -11.87 -12.56
C ARG A 8 7.13 -11.88 -14.05
N CYS A 9 6.67 -10.77 -14.60
CA CYS A 9 6.35 -10.64 -16.03
C CYS A 9 7.58 -10.16 -16.81
N ARG A 10 7.78 -10.70 -18.03
CA ARG A 10 8.69 -10.07 -19.00
C ARG A 10 7.97 -8.86 -19.60
N CYS A 11 8.52 -7.68 -19.37
CA CYS A 11 7.91 -6.42 -19.77
C CYS A 11 8.70 -5.71 -20.87
N PRO A 12 8.02 -4.89 -21.69
CA PRO A 12 8.71 -3.95 -22.58
C PRO A 12 9.61 -2.99 -21.80
N ILE A 13 10.56 -2.36 -22.51
CA ILE A 13 11.46 -1.35 -21.94
C ILE A 13 10.66 -0.25 -21.23
N GLY A 14 11.09 0.13 -20.03
CA GLY A 14 10.43 1.13 -19.20
C GLY A 14 9.23 0.65 -18.40
N ARG A 15 8.90 -0.65 -18.41
CA ARG A 15 7.77 -1.22 -17.66
C ARG A 15 8.19 -2.37 -16.74
N MET A 16 7.45 -2.54 -15.64
CA MET A 16 7.62 -3.64 -14.68
C MET A 16 6.29 -3.95 -13.94
N GLY A 17 6.35 -4.91 -12.99
CA GLY A 17 5.22 -5.31 -12.16
C GLY A 17 4.24 -6.25 -12.85
N ILE A 18 3.14 -6.57 -12.15
CA ILE A 18 2.07 -7.42 -12.69
C ILE A 18 1.50 -6.79 -13.96
N MET A 19 1.40 -7.60 -15.02
CA MET A 19 0.88 -7.17 -16.33
C MET A 19 1.59 -5.92 -16.89
N CYS A 20 2.82 -5.64 -16.46
CA CYS A 20 3.63 -4.51 -16.93
C CYS A 20 2.96 -3.14 -16.73
N ARG A 21 2.09 -3.02 -15.71
CA ARG A 21 1.30 -1.80 -15.46
C ARG A 21 2.11 -0.66 -14.87
N ARG A 22 3.24 -0.93 -14.23
CA ARG A 22 4.05 0.08 -13.54
C ARG A 22 5.24 0.53 -14.41
N PRO A 23 5.67 1.79 -14.32
CA PRO A 23 6.95 2.21 -14.90
C PRO A 23 8.10 1.47 -14.22
N CYS A 24 9.17 1.19 -14.98
CA CYS A 24 10.40 0.62 -14.42
C CYS A 24 11.10 1.66 -13.54
N GLN A 25 11.09 1.44 -12.22
CA GLN A 25 11.75 2.30 -11.25
C GLN A 25 11.92 1.56 -9.92
N ASP A 26 12.86 2.01 -9.11
CA ASP A 26 13.00 1.56 -7.72
C ASP A 26 11.89 2.11 -6.81
N ILE A 27 11.56 1.35 -5.77
CA ILE A 27 10.48 1.65 -4.83
C ILE A 27 11.03 2.22 -3.52
N TYR A 28 12.10 1.61 -3.00
CA TYR A 28 12.73 2.02 -1.76
C TYR A 28 13.90 2.95 -2.03
N LYS A 29 14.04 4.02 -1.23
CA LYS A 29 15.18 4.96 -1.35
C LYS A 29 16.53 4.29 -1.06
N SER A 30 16.51 3.14 -0.38
CA SER A 30 17.69 2.37 0.01
C SER A 30 18.22 1.38 -1.04
N CYS A 31 17.60 1.30 -2.23
CA CYS A 31 17.98 0.33 -3.26
C CYS A 31 19.47 0.42 -3.66
N LYS A 32 20.01 1.63 -3.83
CA LYS A 32 21.45 1.83 -4.16
C LYS A 32 22.37 1.21 -3.11
N ARG A 33 22.13 1.51 -1.83
CA ARG A 33 22.87 0.94 -0.71
C ARG A 33 22.77 -0.59 -0.69
N TRP A 34 21.59 -1.16 -0.92
CA TRP A 34 21.42 -2.62 -0.93
C TRP A 34 22.15 -3.31 -2.08
N LYS A 35 22.32 -2.62 -3.21
CA LYS A 35 23.18 -3.12 -4.29
C LYS A 35 24.65 -3.13 -3.90
N GLU A 36 25.13 -2.08 -3.23
CA GLU A 36 26.51 -2.02 -2.70
C GLU A 36 26.77 -3.16 -1.69
N GLU A 37 25.76 -3.51 -0.89
CA GLU A 37 25.77 -4.66 0.02
C GLU A 37 25.49 -6.02 -0.67
N ASN A 38 25.50 -6.05 -2.01
CA ASN A 38 25.29 -7.23 -2.86
C ASN A 38 23.94 -7.96 -2.63
N ARG A 39 22.93 -7.31 -2.03
CA ARG A 39 21.65 -7.96 -1.68
C ARG A 39 20.82 -8.38 -2.89
N CYS A 40 20.98 -7.72 -4.03
CA CYS A 40 20.34 -8.16 -5.27
C CYS A 40 20.76 -9.59 -5.70
N GLN A 41 21.96 -10.04 -5.34
CA GLN A 41 22.49 -11.35 -5.74
C GLN A 41 22.32 -12.40 -4.65
N TRP A 42 22.85 -12.15 -3.44
CA TRP A 42 22.87 -13.20 -2.42
C TRP A 42 21.48 -13.48 -1.82
N ALA A 43 20.64 -12.45 -1.68
CA ALA A 43 19.31 -12.61 -1.08
C ALA A 43 18.29 -13.20 -2.07
N LYS A 44 18.60 -13.20 -3.39
CA LYS A 44 17.73 -13.72 -4.46
C LYS A 44 17.23 -15.13 -4.20
N HIS A 45 18.08 -15.99 -3.64
CA HIS A 45 17.75 -17.38 -3.35
C HIS A 45 16.88 -17.57 -2.11
N ILE A 46 16.80 -16.53 -1.26
CA ILE A 46 16.08 -16.57 0.02
C ILE A 46 14.73 -15.86 -0.12
N LEU A 47 14.75 -14.64 -0.66
CA LEU A 47 13.55 -13.83 -0.87
C LEU A 47 13.68 -12.94 -2.12
N PRO A 48 12.61 -12.81 -2.93
CA PRO A 48 12.62 -11.96 -4.11
C PRO A 48 12.44 -10.46 -3.79
N PHE A 49 12.49 -10.06 -2.52
CA PHE A 49 12.18 -8.69 -2.07
C PHE A 49 12.98 -7.61 -2.79
N PHE A 50 14.30 -7.77 -2.92
CA PHE A 50 15.14 -6.77 -3.58
C PHE A 50 14.85 -6.71 -5.08
N GLU A 51 14.58 -7.86 -5.69
CA GLU A 51 14.20 -7.92 -7.10
C GLU A 51 12.84 -7.24 -7.37
N ASP A 52 11.89 -7.40 -6.46
CA ASP A 52 10.54 -6.85 -6.59
C ASP A 52 10.48 -5.33 -6.31
N ASN A 53 11.34 -4.85 -5.41
CA ASN A 53 11.34 -3.46 -4.94
C ASN A 53 12.45 -2.58 -5.51
N CYS A 54 13.53 -3.15 -6.03
CA CYS A 54 14.70 -2.45 -6.55
C CYS A 54 15.00 -2.90 -7.99
N ALA A 55 13.96 -3.01 -8.81
CA ALA A 55 14.05 -3.61 -10.13
C ALA A 55 15.03 -2.90 -11.07
N GLU A 56 15.09 -1.56 -10.99
CA GLU A 56 16.00 -0.77 -11.82
C GLU A 56 17.44 -0.94 -11.32
N THR A 57 17.67 -0.72 -10.02
CA THR A 57 19.01 -0.83 -9.43
C THR A 57 19.59 -2.25 -9.55
N CYS A 58 18.77 -3.28 -9.33
CA CYS A 58 19.15 -4.69 -9.48
C CYS A 58 19.20 -5.15 -10.95
N GLY A 59 18.86 -4.30 -11.93
CA GLY A 59 19.00 -4.58 -13.35
C GLY A 59 17.94 -5.52 -13.95
N LEU A 60 16.78 -5.64 -13.30
CA LEU A 60 15.64 -6.44 -13.81
C LEU A 60 14.81 -5.71 -14.87
N CYS A 61 14.86 -4.38 -14.89
CA CYS A 61 14.23 -3.58 -15.91
C CYS A 61 15.10 -2.35 -16.22
N GLN A 62 14.84 -1.71 -17.35
CA GLN A 62 15.50 -0.48 -17.76
C GLN A 62 14.48 0.66 -17.80
N ASN A 63 14.74 1.74 -17.07
CA ASN A 63 13.89 2.93 -17.05
C ASN A 63 14.01 3.68 -18.39
N ASN A 64 12.88 4.21 -18.88
CA ASN A 64 12.79 4.99 -20.12
C ASN A 64 12.56 6.49 -19.88
N GLY A 65 12.88 6.98 -18.69
CA GLY A 65 12.67 8.37 -18.24
C GLY A 65 11.28 8.64 -17.66
N LYS A 66 10.40 7.63 -17.59
CA LYS A 66 9.09 7.76 -16.94
C LYS A 66 9.13 7.15 -15.54
N SER A 67 8.87 7.99 -14.55
CA SER A 67 8.83 7.60 -13.14
C SER A 67 7.61 8.23 -12.44
N LEU A 68 7.10 7.53 -11.43
CA LEU A 68 6.08 8.08 -10.53
C LEU A 68 6.78 8.75 -9.35
N LYS A 69 6.21 9.86 -8.85
CA LYS A 69 6.73 10.53 -7.66
C LYS A 69 6.79 9.60 -6.45
N ILE A 70 5.71 8.83 -6.25
CA ILE A 70 5.61 7.80 -5.21
C ILE A 70 5.21 6.49 -5.89
N PRO A 71 6.13 5.53 -6.07
CA PRO A 71 5.82 4.23 -6.66
C PRO A 71 4.91 3.41 -5.74
N LEU A 72 3.96 2.66 -6.33
CA LEU A 72 3.19 1.64 -5.62
C LEU A 72 4.08 0.43 -5.25
N PRO A 73 4.28 0.15 -3.95
CA PRO A 73 4.98 -1.06 -3.50
C PRO A 73 4.19 -2.33 -3.88
N PRO A 74 4.85 -3.46 -4.24
CA PRO A 74 4.17 -4.65 -4.73
C PRO A 74 3.27 -5.29 -3.66
N ILE A 75 3.62 -5.13 -2.39
CA ILE A 75 2.83 -5.60 -1.25
C ILE A 75 1.48 -4.88 -1.12
N LEU A 76 1.34 -3.68 -1.70
CA LEU A 76 0.11 -2.89 -1.71
C LEU A 76 -0.69 -3.05 -3.01
N GLU A 77 -0.21 -3.81 -4.00
CA GLU A 77 -0.95 -4.11 -5.23
C GLU A 77 -2.36 -4.67 -4.98
N PRO A 78 -2.60 -5.57 -3.99
CA PRO A 78 -3.95 -6.09 -3.72
C PRO A 78 -4.98 -5.03 -3.30
N ILE A 79 -4.53 -3.93 -2.68
CA ILE A 79 -5.38 -2.83 -2.23
C ILE A 79 -5.23 -1.59 -3.11
N SER A 80 -4.61 -1.71 -4.29
CA SER A 80 -4.36 -0.53 -5.13
C SER A 80 -5.65 0.16 -5.61
N TRP A 81 -6.78 -0.55 -5.60
CA TRP A 81 -8.07 -0.08 -6.06
C TRP A 81 -8.73 0.94 -5.12
N ILE A 82 -8.37 0.97 -3.84
CA ILE A 82 -8.87 1.97 -2.88
C ILE A 82 -8.02 3.24 -2.83
N ILE A 83 -6.81 3.22 -3.40
CA ILE A 83 -5.89 4.37 -3.38
C ILE A 83 -6.44 5.44 -4.31
N GLY A 84 -6.76 6.60 -3.75
CA GLY A 84 -7.38 7.69 -4.48
C GLY A 84 -8.06 8.70 -3.55
N HIS A 85 -8.78 9.61 -4.20
CA HIS A 85 -9.62 10.62 -3.57
C HIS A 85 -11.08 10.26 -3.85
N TRP A 86 -11.86 10.13 -2.79
CA TRP A 86 -13.25 9.72 -2.83
C TRP A 86 -14.10 10.78 -2.14
N GLU A 87 -15.18 11.21 -2.78
CA GLU A 87 -16.12 12.17 -2.22
C GLU A 87 -17.53 11.58 -2.23
N THR A 88 -18.30 11.87 -1.19
CA THR A 88 -19.72 11.56 -1.13
C THR A 88 -20.49 12.67 -0.43
N GLU A 89 -21.76 12.83 -0.80
CA GLU A 89 -22.73 13.64 -0.07
C GLU A 89 -23.71 12.68 0.62
N THR A 90 -23.94 12.91 1.90
CA THR A 90 -24.80 12.05 2.72
C THR A 90 -26.09 12.78 3.06
N LEU A 91 -27.16 12.01 3.25
CA LEU A 91 -28.42 12.52 3.77
C LEU A 91 -28.40 12.44 5.31
N SER A 92 -29.21 13.27 5.99
CA SER A 92 -29.33 13.24 7.45
C SER A 92 -29.67 11.83 7.96
N GLY A 93 -28.94 11.34 8.96
CA GLY A 93 -29.15 10.01 9.54
C GLY A 93 -28.10 8.96 9.18
N ASP A 94 -27.24 9.21 8.19
CA ASP A 94 -26.10 8.36 7.84
C ASP A 94 -24.83 8.77 8.62
N ARG A 95 -23.86 7.84 8.82
CA ARG A 95 -22.74 7.98 9.79
C ARG A 95 -21.36 8.11 9.15
N PHE A 96 -20.51 8.99 9.72
CA PHE A 96 -19.16 8.65 10.25
C PHE A 96 -18.47 9.84 11.01
N PRO A 97 -17.80 9.65 12.18
CA PRO A 97 -17.72 8.44 13.02
C PRO A 97 -18.96 8.26 13.92
N VAL A 98 -19.82 9.28 13.98
CA VAL A 98 -21.13 9.28 14.64
C VAL A 98 -22.20 9.80 13.67
N SER A 99 -23.47 9.52 13.95
CA SER A 99 -24.57 10.01 13.09
C SER A 99 -24.66 11.52 13.18
N PHE A 100 -24.73 12.19 12.04
CA PHE A 100 -25.05 13.62 12.00
C PHE A 100 -26.55 13.82 11.84
N GLU A 101 -27.08 14.81 12.57
CA GLU A 101 -28.48 15.24 12.42
C GLU A 101 -28.74 15.92 11.07
N GLN A 102 -27.68 16.48 10.47
CA GLN A 102 -27.73 17.20 9.20
C GLN A 102 -26.97 16.45 8.09
N PRO A 103 -27.29 16.71 6.82
CA PRO A 103 -26.47 16.27 5.69
C PRO A 103 -25.03 16.76 5.82
N TYR A 104 -24.07 15.93 5.40
CA TYR A 104 -22.65 16.30 5.38
C TYR A 104 -21.97 15.80 4.11
N LYS A 105 -20.94 16.52 3.67
CA LYS A 105 -20.01 16.07 2.65
C LYS A 105 -18.88 15.31 3.32
N GLU A 106 -18.57 14.12 2.83
CA GLU A 106 -17.43 13.33 3.29
C GLU A 106 -16.38 13.22 2.19
N VAL A 107 -15.12 13.36 2.57
CA VAL A 107 -13.95 13.23 1.71
C VAL A 107 -13.02 12.19 2.34
N LEU A 108 -12.77 11.11 1.61
CA LEU A 108 -11.83 10.05 1.97
C LEU A 108 -10.62 10.11 1.02
N ASP A 109 -9.46 10.40 1.57
CA ASP A 109 -8.18 10.40 0.89
C ASP A 109 -7.32 9.23 1.33
N ILE A 110 -7.01 8.34 0.39
CA ILE A 110 -6.11 7.19 0.60
C ILE A 110 -4.89 7.38 -0.30
N SER A 111 -3.73 7.60 0.29
CA SER A 111 -2.52 7.98 -0.46
C SER A 111 -1.28 7.16 -0.07
N LEU A 112 -0.40 6.96 -1.05
CA LEU A 112 0.88 6.27 -0.83
C LEU A 112 1.87 7.16 -0.06
N THR A 113 2.69 6.53 0.77
CA THR A 113 3.84 7.16 1.42
C THR A 113 5.15 6.72 0.80
N ASP A 114 6.16 7.59 0.88
CA ASP A 114 7.54 7.19 0.59
C ASP A 114 8.02 6.11 1.57
N VAL A 115 8.79 5.14 1.07
CA VAL A 115 9.34 4.04 1.87
C VAL A 115 10.87 4.20 2.00
N PRO A 116 11.38 4.69 3.14
CA PRO A 116 12.78 5.12 3.23
C PRO A 116 13.78 3.95 3.32
N MET A 117 13.56 2.97 4.21
CA MET A 117 14.59 1.96 4.49
C MET A 117 14.01 0.58 4.82
N PHE A 118 13.28 0.42 5.92
CA PHE A 118 12.68 -0.87 6.28
C PHE A 118 11.40 -0.64 7.07
N ASP A 119 10.28 -1.11 6.54
CA ASP A 119 9.05 -1.50 7.23
C ASP A 119 8.07 -2.00 6.16
N ARG A 120 6.90 -2.50 6.58
CA ARG A 120 5.74 -2.60 5.70
C ARG A 120 5.35 -1.18 5.26
N PRO A 121 5.29 -0.89 3.96
CA PRO A 121 4.90 0.44 3.50
C PRO A 121 3.47 0.72 3.96
N PRO A 122 3.25 1.79 4.74
CA PRO A 122 1.90 2.18 5.11
C PRO A 122 1.20 2.86 3.92
N VAL A 123 -0.11 2.98 4.04
CA VAL A 123 -0.94 3.84 3.20
C VAL A 123 -1.59 4.87 4.10
N ASN A 124 -1.42 6.16 3.81
CA ASN A 124 -2.05 7.21 4.57
C ASN A 124 -3.56 7.20 4.31
N VAL A 125 -4.33 7.40 5.37
CA VAL A 125 -5.79 7.53 5.32
C VAL A 125 -6.15 8.86 5.98
N SER A 126 -6.97 9.66 5.30
CA SER A 126 -7.54 10.90 5.83
C SER A 126 -9.02 10.92 5.51
N ILE A 127 -9.84 11.19 6.51
CA ILE A 127 -11.29 11.34 6.38
C ILE A 127 -11.66 12.74 6.87
N ARG A 128 -12.41 13.48 6.07
CA ARG A 128 -12.95 14.79 6.44
C ARG A 128 -14.44 14.84 6.20
N ALA A 129 -15.19 15.27 7.20
CA ALA A 129 -16.62 15.48 7.09
C ALA A 129 -16.94 16.96 7.35
N TYR A 130 -17.70 17.56 6.44
CA TYR A 130 -18.15 18.95 6.47
C TYR A 130 -19.67 18.98 6.54
N THR A 131 -20.20 19.44 7.66
CA THR A 131 -21.65 19.60 7.85
C THR A 131 -22.11 20.95 7.29
N SER A 132 -23.41 21.07 6.96
CA SER A 132 -24.00 22.32 6.46
C SER A 132 -23.95 23.49 7.45
N ASP A 133 -23.88 23.21 8.75
CA ASP A 133 -23.75 24.22 9.82
C ASP A 133 -22.30 24.67 10.07
N GLY A 134 -21.33 24.12 9.33
CA GLY A 134 -19.92 24.53 9.37
C GLY A 134 -19.05 23.76 10.37
N ALA A 135 -19.55 22.69 10.99
CA ALA A 135 -18.71 21.80 11.78
C ALA A 135 -17.80 20.95 10.87
N GLU A 136 -16.58 20.71 11.34
CA GLU A 136 -15.57 19.92 10.64
C GLU A 136 -15.06 18.79 11.52
N TYR A 137 -15.16 17.56 11.00
CA TYR A 137 -14.67 16.35 11.65
C TYR A 137 -13.58 15.75 10.81
N ASN A 138 -12.44 15.48 11.44
CA ASN A 138 -11.24 15.03 10.75
C ASN A 138 -10.69 13.80 11.45
N GLU A 139 -10.45 12.75 10.68
CA GLU A 139 -9.67 11.60 11.11
C GLU A 139 -8.47 11.40 10.21
N VAL A 140 -7.32 11.10 10.80
CA VAL A 140 -6.09 10.83 10.08
C VAL A 140 -5.44 9.58 10.64
N GLY A 141 -4.77 8.84 9.77
CA GLY A 141 -4.23 7.56 10.14
C GLY A 141 -3.45 6.90 9.03
N PHE A 142 -3.17 5.61 9.23
CA PHE A 142 -2.52 4.79 8.24
C PHE A 142 -3.06 3.37 8.25
N MET A 143 -2.90 2.73 7.10
CA MET A 143 -3.25 1.35 6.84
C MET A 143 -2.00 0.54 6.54
N THR A 144 -1.89 -0.66 7.11
CA THR A 144 -0.82 -1.61 6.81
C THR A 144 -1.39 -2.95 6.33
N GLY A 145 -0.78 -3.51 5.28
CA GLY A 145 -1.16 -4.78 4.69
C GLY A 145 -0.23 -5.94 5.09
N LYS A 146 -0.82 -7.09 5.40
CA LYS A 146 -0.13 -8.36 5.59
C LYS A 146 -0.74 -9.43 4.68
N PRO A 147 -0.15 -9.64 3.49
CA PRO A 147 -0.55 -10.73 2.62
C PRO A 147 -0.29 -12.09 3.30
N PHE A 148 -1.21 -13.03 3.15
CA PHE A 148 -1.05 -14.37 3.73
C PHE A 148 0.13 -15.13 3.12
N ARG A 149 0.28 -15.02 1.79
CA ARG A 149 1.37 -15.63 1.01
C ARG A 149 2.52 -14.64 0.76
N GLU A 150 2.94 -13.95 1.81
CA GLU A 150 4.15 -13.14 1.75
C GLU A 150 5.39 -14.04 1.69
N ALA A 151 6.26 -13.78 0.70
CA ALA A 151 7.55 -14.45 0.59
C ALA A 151 8.56 -13.78 1.55
N THR A 152 8.44 -14.08 2.85
CA THR A 152 9.30 -13.50 3.90
C THR A 152 10.71 -14.09 3.93
N GLY A 153 10.99 -15.11 3.11
CA GLY A 153 12.23 -15.88 3.17
C GLY A 153 12.31 -16.86 4.35
N PHE A 154 11.29 -16.90 5.22
CA PHE A 154 11.16 -17.86 6.30
C PHE A 154 10.18 -18.96 5.90
N GLN A 155 10.62 -20.22 6.00
CA GLN A 155 9.78 -21.38 5.75
C GLN A 155 8.94 -21.67 7.00
N GLU A 156 7.69 -21.24 6.98
CA GLU A 156 6.74 -21.64 8.03
C GLU A 156 6.22 -23.06 7.74
N TYR A 157 6.64 -24.02 8.56
CA TYR A 157 6.11 -25.37 8.56
C TYR A 157 4.65 -25.35 9.05
N ASN A 158 3.74 -26.08 8.39
CA ASN A 158 2.30 -26.17 8.70
C ASN A 158 1.44 -24.91 8.46
N LYS A 159 1.76 -24.08 7.45
CA LYS A 159 0.82 -23.03 7.01
C LYS A 159 -0.41 -23.68 6.33
N SER A 160 -1.60 -23.48 6.91
CA SER A 160 -2.88 -23.81 6.27
C SER A 160 -2.93 -23.25 4.84
N ILE A 161 -3.37 -24.04 3.87
CA ILE A 161 -3.42 -23.64 2.45
C ILE A 161 -4.44 -22.51 2.20
N ILE A 162 -5.39 -22.33 3.14
CA ILE A 162 -6.50 -21.37 3.07
C ILE A 162 -6.41 -20.44 4.29
N ARG A 163 -5.92 -19.23 4.07
CA ARG A 163 -6.01 -18.09 5.01
C ARG A 163 -6.02 -16.79 4.22
N ASN A 164 -6.59 -15.81 4.88
CA ASN A 164 -6.97 -14.52 4.34
C ASN A 164 -5.86 -13.48 4.51
N ASP A 165 -5.82 -12.52 3.59
CA ASP A 165 -4.98 -11.34 3.75
C ASP A 165 -5.52 -10.50 4.92
N GLN A 166 -4.60 -9.89 5.68
CA GLN A 166 -4.93 -9.07 6.84
C GLN A 166 -4.57 -7.62 6.57
N VAL A 167 -5.43 -6.71 6.98
CA VAL A 167 -5.18 -5.27 6.94
C VAL A 167 -5.45 -4.70 8.32
N ALA A 168 -4.56 -3.83 8.79
CA ALA A 168 -4.77 -3.05 10.00
C ALA A 168 -4.91 -1.57 9.62
N ILE A 169 -5.82 -0.87 10.30
CA ILE A 169 -6.06 0.56 10.14
C ILE A 169 -5.97 1.19 11.53
N GLU A 170 -5.15 2.22 11.66
CA GLU A 170 -4.93 2.97 12.89
C GLU A 170 -5.24 4.44 12.61
N MET A 171 -6.21 5.02 13.31
CA MET A 171 -6.75 6.35 13.04
C MET A 171 -6.94 7.15 14.33
N VAL A 172 -6.75 8.46 14.25
CA VAL A 172 -7.02 9.42 15.31
C VAL A 172 -7.97 10.51 14.82
N SER A 173 -8.94 10.86 15.64
CA SER A 173 -9.98 11.85 15.34
C SER A 173 -9.75 13.16 16.10
N ASN A 174 -10.12 14.29 15.50
CA ASN A 174 -10.15 15.60 16.19
C ASN A 174 -11.15 15.67 17.36
N THR A 175 -12.02 14.66 17.49
CA THR A 175 -12.90 14.46 18.65
C THR A 175 -12.21 13.86 19.87
N GLY A 176 -10.92 13.49 19.77
CA GLY A 176 -10.17 12.81 20.82
C GLY A 176 -10.32 11.29 20.81
N THR A 177 -10.96 10.73 19.79
CA THR A 177 -11.15 9.28 19.62
C THR A 177 -9.97 8.65 18.89
N VAL A 178 -9.56 7.45 19.34
CA VAL A 178 -8.56 6.62 18.65
C VAL A 178 -9.23 5.33 18.20
N THR A 179 -9.08 4.99 16.91
CA THR A 179 -9.70 3.81 16.31
C THR A 179 -8.61 2.87 15.80
N ASN A 180 -8.65 1.62 16.26
CA ASN A 180 -7.81 0.53 15.76
C ASN A 180 -8.71 -0.56 15.18
N LEU A 181 -8.62 -0.78 13.87
CA LEU A 181 -9.43 -1.76 13.16
C LEU A 181 -8.55 -2.82 12.49
N LYS A 182 -8.92 -4.09 12.66
CA LYS A 182 -8.31 -5.20 11.93
C LYS A 182 -9.33 -5.81 10.97
N ILE A 183 -9.07 -5.70 9.68
CA ILE A 183 -9.90 -6.24 8.60
C ILE A 183 -9.27 -7.53 8.06
N ILE A 184 -10.10 -8.53 7.81
CA ILE A 184 -9.70 -9.81 7.23
C ILE A 184 -10.38 -9.95 5.87
N PHE A 185 -9.61 -9.93 4.78
CA PHE A 185 -10.10 -10.07 3.41
C PHE A 185 -10.17 -11.54 3.02
N LYS A 186 -11.39 -12.06 2.80
CA LYS A 186 -11.66 -13.44 2.36
C LYS A 186 -11.40 -13.61 0.86
#